data_AF-A0A920FH05-F1
#
_entry.id   AF-A0A920FH05-F1
#
_cell.length_a   1.000
_cell.length_b   1.000
_cell.length_c   1.000
_cell.angle_alpha   90.00
_cell.angle_beta   90.00
_cell.angle_gamma   90.00
#
_symmetry.space_group_name_H-M   'P 1'
#
loop_
_entity.id
_entity.type
_entity.pdbx_description
1 polymer ?
#
loop_
_entity_poly.entity_id
_entity_poly.type
_entity_poly.pdbx_seq_one_letter_code
_entity_poly.pdbx_strand_id
1 'polypeptide(L)'
;MIFKLAKNKRSLLAIGFIFLSTVLINFSHHRWQQEDKIIEWDIKSYYAYLPATFIYQDLSLDFIHDESGKFKDLIWPIETPLKKKPSLLPWDVHLVCPFFGMAHVYAKASDYEADGYSMPYRFALVFSALFYVLVGLLFLRKTLNHFFDEGVTSLVLLAVGIGTNLFYYTTYEAAMPHAFNFSLISIFVYFTLQFYQNPSYGKIGFLGLLAGTDHAYSTNKYFSTPIFLALECIFPLFFQVKNNLVPAPV
;
A
#
# COMPACT_ATOMS: atom_id res chain seq x y z
N MET A 1 25.84 -4.25 -20.04
CA MET A 1 26.34 -2.91 -19.65
C MET A 1 25.84 -2.61 -18.23
N ILE A 2 26.73 -2.59 -17.24
CA ILE A 2 26.40 -2.37 -15.82
C ILE A 2 26.07 -0.89 -15.64
N PHE A 3 24.82 -0.56 -15.33
CA PHE A 3 24.37 0.82 -15.15
C PHE A 3 25.09 1.48 -13.98
N LYS A 4 25.85 2.55 -14.26
CA LYS A 4 26.34 3.49 -13.25
C LYS A 4 25.13 4.08 -12.52
N LEU A 5 24.91 3.66 -11.27
CA LEU A 5 24.09 4.43 -10.32
C LEU A 5 24.62 5.87 -10.33
N ALA A 6 23.75 6.81 -10.66
CA ALA A 6 24.10 8.23 -10.65
C ALA A 6 24.71 8.58 -9.29
N LYS A 7 25.91 9.19 -9.31
CA LYS A 7 26.64 9.63 -8.10
C LYS A 7 25.84 10.68 -7.29
N ASN A 8 24.86 11.30 -7.94
CA ASN A 8 23.98 12.32 -7.38
C ASN A 8 22.75 11.67 -6.72
N LYS A 9 22.40 12.10 -5.51
CA LYS A 9 21.35 11.50 -4.66
C LYS A 9 20.15 12.44 -4.44
N ARG A 10 19.93 13.42 -5.33
CA ARG A 10 18.84 14.42 -5.22
C ARG A 10 17.47 13.78 -5.10
N SER A 11 17.18 12.73 -5.87
CA SER A 11 15.90 12.03 -5.77
C SER A 11 15.70 11.32 -4.42
N LEU A 12 16.77 10.90 -3.73
CA LEU A 12 16.67 10.39 -2.36
C LEU A 12 16.36 11.49 -1.35
N LEU A 13 16.91 12.70 -1.55
CA LEU A 13 16.55 13.86 -0.74
C LEU A 13 15.08 14.24 -0.92
N ALA A 14 14.56 14.16 -2.15
CA ALA A 14 13.13 14.37 -2.42
C ALA A 14 12.26 13.35 -1.66
N ILE A 15 12.61 12.07 -1.70
CA ILE A 15 11.90 11.03 -0.92
C ILE A 15 11.99 11.32 0.57
N GLY A 16 13.17 11.68 1.08
CA GLY A 16 13.36 12.03 2.49
C GLY A 16 12.51 13.24 2.90
N PHE A 17 12.41 14.26 2.05
CA PHE A 17 11.56 15.42 2.28
C PHE A 17 10.07 15.06 2.33
N ILE A 18 9.58 14.26 1.37
CA ILE A 18 8.18 13.79 1.34
C ILE A 18 7.90 13.00 2.62
N PHE A 19 8.73 11.99 2.91
CA PHE A 19 8.56 11.11 4.05
C PHE A 19 8.58 11.88 5.38
N LEU A 20 9.56 12.77 5.56
CA LEU A 20 9.64 13.61 6.76
C LEU A 20 8.41 14.51 6.89
N SER A 21 7.94 15.12 5.80
CA SER A 21 6.75 15.97 5.82
C SER A 21 5.49 15.17 6.20
N THR A 22 5.31 13.98 5.61
CA THR A 22 4.20 13.07 5.94
C THR A 22 4.25 12.63 7.40
N VAL A 23 5.43 12.30 7.93
CA VAL A 23 5.63 11.96 9.34
C VAL A 23 5.27 13.15 10.22
N LEU A 24 5.85 14.33 9.98
CA LEU A 24 5.59 15.52 10.78
C LEU A 24 4.10 15.89 10.82
N ILE A 25 3.39 15.80 9.69
CA ILE A 25 1.96 16.07 9.66
C ILE A 25 1.17 15.03 10.45
N ASN A 26 1.49 13.74 10.26
CA ASN A 26 0.87 12.68 11.05
C ASN A 26 1.03 12.97 12.55
N PHE A 27 2.25 13.32 12.97
CA PHE A 27 2.54 13.65 14.36
C PHE A 27 1.91 14.95 14.83
N SER A 28 1.68 15.93 13.96
CA SER A 28 1.04 17.18 14.36
C SER A 28 -0.44 17.03 14.72
N HIS A 29 -1.17 16.15 14.02
CA HIS A 29 -2.61 16.05 14.20
C HIS A 29 -3.04 14.96 15.20
N HIS A 30 -2.13 14.06 15.59
CA HIS A 30 -2.39 12.97 16.55
C HIS A 30 -3.66 12.13 16.30
N ARG A 31 -4.13 12.02 15.04
CA ARG A 31 -5.37 11.29 14.68
C ARG A 31 -5.41 9.85 15.19
N TRP A 32 -4.27 9.17 15.32
CA TRP A 32 -4.22 7.81 15.87
C TRP A 32 -4.63 7.72 17.35
N GLN A 33 -4.68 8.84 18.08
CA GLN A 33 -5.20 8.90 19.45
C GLN A 33 -6.74 8.98 19.48
N GLN A 34 -7.37 9.45 18.40
CA GLN A 34 -8.84 9.60 18.29
C GLN A 34 -9.45 8.32 17.70
N GLU A 35 -10.50 7.79 18.34
CA GLU A 35 -11.06 6.46 18.03
C GLU A 35 -11.73 6.42 16.67
N ASP A 36 -12.34 7.54 16.27
CA ASP A 36 -13.13 7.69 15.08
C ASP A 36 -12.34 8.23 13.89
N LYS A 37 -11.00 8.41 13.97
CA LYS A 37 -10.22 9.13 12.94
C LYS A 37 -9.38 8.30 11.98
N ILE A 38 -9.06 7.07 12.34
CA ILE A 38 -8.21 6.19 11.53
C ILE A 38 -9.04 5.08 10.87
N ILE A 39 -9.94 4.47 11.64
CA ILE A 39 -10.83 3.40 11.16
C ILE A 39 -12.16 4.07 10.81
N GLU A 40 -12.18 4.72 9.65
CA GLU A 40 -13.34 5.45 9.12
C GLU A 40 -13.85 4.82 7.81
N TRP A 41 -15.10 5.12 7.44
CA TRP A 41 -15.70 4.72 6.16
C TRP A 41 -15.57 3.21 5.89
N ASP A 42 -15.16 2.84 4.68
CA ASP A 42 -15.02 1.45 4.25
C ASP A 42 -13.99 0.66 5.06
N ILE A 43 -13.04 1.36 5.72
CA ILE A 43 -12.03 0.72 6.58
C ILE A 43 -12.69 0.02 7.77
N LYS A 44 -13.83 0.51 8.27
CA LYS A 44 -14.59 -0.16 9.34
C LYS A 44 -14.97 -1.59 8.97
N SER A 45 -15.26 -1.83 7.70
CA SER A 45 -15.57 -3.16 7.17
C SER A 45 -14.30 -3.98 6.91
N TYR A 46 -13.30 -3.33 6.30
CA TYR A 46 -12.06 -3.96 5.84
C TYR A 46 -11.16 -4.41 6.98
N TYR A 47 -10.99 -3.53 7.96
CA TYR A 47 -10.13 -3.77 9.11
C TYR A 47 -10.71 -4.83 10.04
N ALA A 48 -12.04 -4.95 10.13
CA ALA A 48 -12.72 -5.89 11.04
C ALA A 48 -12.29 -7.36 10.86
N TYR A 49 -11.82 -7.75 9.68
CA TYR A 49 -11.31 -9.10 9.44
C TYR A 49 -10.07 -9.45 10.26
N LEU A 50 -9.19 -8.49 10.57
CA LEU A 50 -8.00 -8.73 11.40
C LEU A 50 -8.36 -9.17 12.83
N PRO A 51 -9.10 -8.37 13.62
CA PRO A 51 -9.52 -8.79 14.95
C PRO A 51 -10.46 -9.99 14.91
N ALA A 52 -11.36 -10.09 13.93
CA ALA A 52 -12.24 -11.25 13.77
C ALA A 52 -11.44 -12.56 13.60
N THR A 53 -10.36 -12.54 12.82
CA THR A 53 -9.53 -13.73 12.58
C THR A 53 -8.60 -14.04 13.75
N PHE A 54 -7.88 -13.03 14.24
CA PHE A 54 -6.76 -13.23 15.16
C PHE A 54 -7.12 -13.11 16.65
N ILE A 55 -8.21 -12.41 16.98
CA ILE A 55 -8.61 -12.13 18.37
C ILE A 55 -9.89 -12.89 18.71
N TYR A 56 -10.97 -12.62 17.97
CA TYR A 56 -12.31 -13.15 18.30
C TYR A 56 -12.56 -14.55 17.74
N GLN A 57 -11.78 -14.99 16.74
CA GLN A 57 -11.95 -16.26 16.04
C GLN A 57 -13.37 -16.44 15.46
N ASP A 58 -14.00 -15.34 15.11
CA ASP A 58 -15.38 -15.23 14.66
C ASP A 58 -15.45 -14.42 13.36
N LEU A 59 -15.33 -15.12 12.23
CA LEU A 59 -15.45 -14.54 10.90
C LEU A 59 -16.90 -14.20 10.52
N SER A 60 -17.90 -14.70 11.27
CA SER A 60 -19.26 -14.22 11.13
C SER A 60 -19.49 -12.92 11.88
N LEU A 61 -18.49 -12.27 12.48
CA LEU A 61 -18.64 -10.94 13.09
C LEU A 61 -19.85 -10.86 14.05
N ASP A 62 -20.20 -11.96 14.71
CA ASP A 62 -21.29 -12.02 15.69
C ASP A 62 -20.90 -11.32 16.99
N PHE A 63 -19.61 -11.24 17.30
CA PHE A 63 -19.05 -10.47 18.41
C PHE A 63 -19.43 -8.97 18.42
N ILE A 64 -19.89 -8.41 17.28
CA ILE A 64 -20.37 -7.01 17.21
C ILE A 64 -21.63 -6.82 18.06
N HIS A 65 -22.44 -7.86 18.22
CA HIS A 65 -23.70 -7.83 18.96
C HIS A 65 -23.54 -8.10 20.45
N ASP A 66 -22.32 -7.99 20.98
CA ASP A 66 -22.05 -8.10 22.40
C ASP A 66 -22.85 -7.06 23.22
N GLU A 67 -23.21 -7.42 24.46
CA GLU A 67 -24.06 -6.64 25.36
C GLU A 67 -23.44 -5.26 25.68
N SER A 68 -22.11 -5.14 25.57
CA SER A 68 -21.38 -3.88 25.77
C SER A 68 -21.66 -2.84 24.68
N GLY A 69 -22.12 -3.23 23.49
CA GLY A 69 -22.32 -2.35 22.34
C GLY A 69 -21.05 -1.68 21.80
N LYS A 70 -19.87 -2.06 22.31
CA LYS A 70 -18.59 -1.39 22.08
C LYS A 70 -18.20 -1.29 20.60
N PHE A 71 -18.50 -2.31 19.81
CA PHE A 71 -18.06 -2.40 18.41
C PHE A 71 -19.07 -1.88 17.39
N LYS A 72 -20.27 -1.48 17.85
CA LYS A 72 -21.39 -1.13 16.97
C LYS A 72 -21.07 0.04 16.02
N ASP A 73 -20.33 1.03 16.50
CA ASP A 73 -19.92 2.20 15.71
C ASP A 73 -18.55 2.05 15.05
N LEU A 74 -17.81 0.99 15.40
CA LEU A 74 -16.45 0.70 14.91
C LEU A 74 -16.45 -0.21 13.68
N ILE A 75 -17.51 -0.98 13.46
CA ILE A 75 -17.60 -1.96 12.38
C ILE A 75 -18.88 -1.73 11.57
N TRP A 76 -18.74 -1.66 10.25
CA TRP A 76 -19.86 -1.63 9.32
C TRP A 76 -20.01 -3.02 8.68
N PRO A 77 -20.91 -3.90 9.17
CA PRO A 77 -21.18 -5.16 8.50
C PRO A 77 -21.91 -4.91 7.18
N ILE A 78 -21.32 -5.37 6.07
CA ILE A 78 -22.00 -5.45 4.78
C ILE A 78 -22.85 -6.74 4.79
N GLU A 79 -24.10 -6.73 4.35
CA GLU A 79 -24.92 -7.95 4.27
C GLU A 79 -24.86 -8.51 2.84
N THR A 80 -24.59 -9.82 2.67
CA THR A 80 -24.69 -10.45 1.34
C THR A 80 -26.07 -11.06 1.12
N PRO A 81 -26.51 -11.25 -0.14
CA PRO A 81 -27.80 -11.87 -0.48
C PRO A 81 -28.03 -13.26 0.13
N LEU A 82 -26.97 -13.95 0.56
CA LEU A 82 -27.03 -15.26 1.22
C LEU A 82 -27.24 -15.19 2.73
N LYS A 83 -27.50 -14.01 3.31
CA LYS A 83 -27.54 -13.76 4.78
C LYS A 83 -26.28 -14.22 5.53
N LYS A 84 -25.21 -14.55 4.82
CA LYS A 84 -23.88 -14.71 5.37
C LYS A 84 -23.26 -13.31 5.36
N LYS A 85 -22.81 -12.86 6.53
CA LYS A 85 -22.05 -11.61 6.69
C LYS A 85 -20.82 -11.62 5.76
N PRO A 86 -20.32 -10.45 5.36
CA PRO A 86 -20.06 -10.17 3.97
C PRO A 86 -18.81 -10.80 3.40
N SER A 87 -18.90 -11.00 2.09
CA SER A 87 -17.85 -11.30 1.15
C SER A 87 -16.92 -10.11 0.94
N LEU A 88 -15.63 -10.42 0.78
CA LEU A 88 -14.49 -9.60 0.34
C LEU A 88 -13.65 -9.06 1.51
N LEU A 89 -12.71 -9.91 1.96
CA LEU A 89 -11.47 -9.41 2.57
C LEU A 89 -10.76 -8.55 1.53
N PRO A 90 -10.48 -7.28 1.81
CA PRO A 90 -9.58 -6.51 0.98
C PRO A 90 -8.13 -6.93 1.27
N TRP A 91 -7.32 -6.92 0.22
CA TRP A 91 -5.94 -7.46 0.23
C TRP A 91 -4.97 -6.65 1.09
N ASP A 92 -5.28 -5.37 1.35
CA ASP A 92 -4.52 -4.50 2.25
C ASP A 92 -4.40 -5.10 3.66
N VAL A 93 -5.40 -5.89 4.08
CA VAL A 93 -5.38 -6.66 5.33
C VAL A 93 -4.15 -7.56 5.45
N HIS A 94 -3.67 -8.17 4.36
CA HIS A 94 -2.49 -9.04 4.40
C HIS A 94 -1.19 -8.26 4.63
N LEU A 95 -1.09 -7.07 4.03
CA LEU A 95 0.08 -6.20 4.19
C LEU A 95 0.10 -5.51 5.56
N VAL A 96 -1.08 -5.25 6.12
CA VAL A 96 -1.22 -4.70 7.48
C VAL A 96 -1.00 -5.77 8.56
N CYS A 97 -1.30 -7.04 8.27
CA CYS A 97 -1.19 -8.17 9.21
C CYS A 97 0.09 -8.19 10.09
N PRO A 98 1.32 -8.08 9.55
CA PRO A 98 2.52 -8.05 10.40
C PRO A 98 2.54 -6.87 11.39
N PHE A 99 2.03 -5.71 10.99
CA PHE A 99 1.93 -4.53 11.85
C PHE A 99 0.84 -4.70 12.92
N PHE A 100 -0.29 -5.30 12.55
CA PHE A 100 -1.33 -5.71 13.49
C PHE A 100 -0.79 -6.67 14.55
N GLY A 101 -0.01 -7.68 14.14
CA GLY A 101 0.62 -8.62 15.06
C GLY A 101 1.56 -7.93 16.07
N MET A 102 2.38 -6.98 15.60
CA MET A 102 3.22 -6.17 16.49
C MET A 102 2.39 -5.33 17.47
N ALA A 103 1.32 -4.68 16.99
CA ALA A 103 0.40 -3.93 17.85
C ALA A 103 -0.28 -4.82 18.89
N HIS A 104 -0.68 -6.03 18.49
CA HIS A 104 -1.34 -6.99 19.36
C HIS A 104 -0.40 -7.47 20.49
N VAL A 105 0.85 -7.77 20.15
CA VAL A 105 1.89 -8.12 21.13
C VAL A 105 2.13 -6.96 22.09
N TYR A 106 2.23 -5.72 21.56
CA TYR A 106 2.43 -4.54 22.39
C TYR A 106 1.23 -4.26 23.31
N ALA A 107 0.00 -4.35 22.81
CA ALA A 107 -1.21 -4.16 23.60
C ALA A 107 -1.28 -5.18 24.75
N LYS A 108 -0.99 -6.46 24.48
CA LYS A 108 -0.90 -7.50 25.52
C LYS A 108 0.18 -7.26 26.58
N ALA A 109 1.24 -6.53 26.23
CA ALA A 109 2.37 -6.24 27.11
C ALA A 109 2.25 -4.88 27.82
N SER A 110 1.14 -4.16 27.65
CA SER A 110 0.91 -2.81 28.19
C SER A 110 -0.50 -2.67 28.76
N ASP A 111 -0.86 -1.48 29.23
CA ASP A 111 -2.19 -1.18 29.79
C ASP A 111 -3.26 -0.94 28.72
N TYR A 112 -2.96 -1.19 27.45
CA TYR A 112 -3.93 -1.03 26.35
C TYR A 112 -4.76 -2.29 26.16
N GLU A 113 -6.04 -2.11 25.83
CA GLU A 113 -6.92 -3.24 25.53
C GLU A 113 -6.46 -3.99 24.27
N ALA A 114 -6.32 -5.30 24.36
CA ALA A 114 -5.91 -6.16 23.25
C ALA A 114 -7.11 -6.59 22.39
N ASP A 115 -7.94 -5.63 21.98
CA ASP A 115 -9.24 -5.83 21.33
C ASP A 115 -9.22 -5.65 19.80
N GLY A 116 -8.09 -5.16 19.26
CA GLY A 116 -7.93 -4.83 17.84
C GLY A 116 -8.19 -3.38 17.48
N TYR A 117 -8.73 -2.55 18.38
CA TYR A 117 -9.18 -1.18 18.09
C TYR A 117 -8.54 -0.11 18.97
N SER A 118 -7.90 -0.52 20.07
CA SER A 118 -7.14 0.38 20.94
C SER A 118 -6.01 1.12 20.20
N MET A 119 -5.48 2.17 20.83
CA MET A 119 -4.52 3.10 20.22
C MET A 119 -3.33 2.41 19.51
N PRO A 120 -2.68 1.36 20.06
CA PRO A 120 -1.58 0.66 19.38
C PRO A 120 -1.92 0.16 17.99
N TYR A 121 -3.15 -0.32 17.78
CA TYR A 121 -3.60 -0.82 16.47
C TYR A 121 -3.80 0.31 15.47
N ARG A 122 -4.41 1.41 15.89
CA ARG A 122 -4.56 2.63 15.08
C ARG A 122 -3.20 3.22 14.70
N PHE A 123 -2.25 3.22 15.63
CA PHE A 123 -0.89 3.63 15.34
C PHE A 123 -0.19 2.70 14.35
N ALA A 124 -0.34 1.38 14.49
CA ALA A 124 0.22 0.41 13.56
C ALA A 124 -0.34 0.56 12.14
N LEU A 125 -1.62 0.90 11.99
CA LEU A 125 -2.20 1.23 10.68
C LEU A 125 -1.49 2.43 10.04
N VAL A 126 -1.35 3.54 10.75
CA VAL A 126 -0.62 4.73 10.26
C VAL A 126 0.83 4.39 9.91
N PHE A 127 1.50 3.64 10.79
CA PHE A 127 2.88 3.24 10.60
C PHE A 127 3.06 2.34 9.38
N SER A 128 2.14 1.40 9.14
CA SER A 128 2.16 0.55 7.96
C SER A 128 2.02 1.34 6.66
N ALA A 129 1.13 2.34 6.62
CA ALA A 129 0.96 3.22 5.46
C ALA A 129 2.24 4.02 5.15
N LEU A 130 2.86 4.60 6.18
CA LEU A 130 4.14 5.30 6.05
C LEU A 130 5.24 4.37 5.50
N PHE A 131 5.31 3.15 6.01
CA PHE A 131 6.26 2.14 5.55
C PHE A 131 6.06 1.82 4.06
N TYR A 132 4.83 1.51 3.64
CA TYR A 132 4.57 1.13 2.25
C TYR A 132 4.73 2.30 1.28
N VAL A 133 4.39 3.52 1.66
CA VAL A 133 4.65 4.69 0.79
C VAL A 133 6.13 4.94 0.60
N LEU A 134 6.94 4.78 1.64
CA LEU A 134 8.40 4.86 1.49
C LEU A 134 8.91 3.79 0.52
N VAL A 135 8.44 2.54 0.66
CA VAL A 135 8.78 1.44 -0.26
C VAL A 135 8.35 1.78 -1.69
N GLY A 136 7.13 2.24 -1.90
CA GLY A 136 6.60 2.64 -3.20
C GLY A 136 7.43 3.73 -3.86
N LEU A 137 7.77 4.80 -3.13
CA LEU A 137 8.59 5.90 -3.64
C LEU A 137 10.01 5.43 -4.03
N LEU A 138 10.60 4.52 -3.26
CA LEU A 138 11.91 3.94 -3.58
C LEU A 138 11.88 3.10 -4.86
N PHE A 139 10.83 2.31 -5.06
CA PHE A 139 10.68 1.51 -6.29
C PHE A 139 10.32 2.37 -7.50
N LEU A 140 9.45 3.37 -7.33
CA LEU A 140 9.17 4.37 -8.38
C LEU A 140 10.45 5.09 -8.81
N ARG A 141 11.28 5.52 -7.86
CA ARG A 141 12.61 6.09 -8.14
C ARG A 141 13.48 5.15 -8.97
N LYS A 142 13.54 3.87 -8.60
CA LYS A 142 14.34 2.88 -9.34
C LYS A 142 13.88 2.75 -10.79
N THR A 143 12.57 2.78 -11.04
CA THR A 143 12.00 2.77 -12.39
C THR A 143 12.35 4.07 -13.13
N LEU A 144 12.10 5.24 -12.55
CA LEU A 144 12.33 6.53 -13.19
C LEU A 144 13.81 6.75 -13.56
N ASN A 145 14.73 6.39 -12.65
CA ASN A 145 16.17 6.48 -12.89
C ASN A 145 16.68 5.56 -14.03
N HIS A 146 15.85 4.66 -14.55
CA HIS A 146 16.19 3.90 -15.76
C HIS A 146 15.99 4.71 -17.05
N PHE A 147 15.12 5.72 -17.01
CA PHE A 147 14.70 6.50 -18.18
C PHE A 147 15.16 7.96 -18.11
N PHE A 148 15.29 8.51 -16.90
CA PHE A 148 15.55 9.93 -16.67
C PHE A 148 16.73 10.15 -15.71
N ASP A 149 17.28 11.36 -15.71
CA ASP A 149 18.30 11.77 -14.76
C ASP A 149 17.70 12.06 -13.36
N GLU A 150 18.59 12.28 -12.39
CA GLU A 150 18.23 12.52 -10.99
C GLU A 150 17.38 13.79 -10.76
N GLY A 151 17.55 14.82 -11.60
CA GLY A 151 16.79 16.07 -11.51
C GLY A 151 15.33 15.85 -11.89
N VAL A 152 15.09 15.32 -13.08
CA VAL A 152 13.73 14.97 -13.55
C VAL A 152 13.08 13.96 -12.62
N THR A 153 13.80 12.92 -12.20
CA THR A 153 13.27 11.93 -11.26
C THR A 153 12.88 12.57 -9.94
N SER A 154 13.67 13.49 -9.39
CA SER A 154 13.33 14.19 -8.16
C SER A 154 12.07 15.05 -8.29
N LEU A 155 11.91 15.75 -9.42
CA LEU A 155 10.73 16.57 -9.70
C LEU A 155 9.45 15.72 -9.80
N VAL A 156 9.53 14.59 -10.52
CA VAL A 156 8.41 13.65 -10.64
C VAL A 156 8.04 13.06 -9.29
N LEU A 157 9.03 12.67 -8.46
CA LEU A 157 8.76 12.14 -7.11
C LEU A 157 8.07 13.17 -6.22
N LEU A 158 8.47 14.45 -6.28
CA LEU A 158 7.81 15.52 -5.54
C LEU A 158 6.37 15.75 -6.05
N ALA A 159 6.17 15.76 -7.37
CA ALA A 159 4.86 15.93 -7.97
C ALA A 159 3.91 14.77 -7.62
N VAL A 160 4.39 13.53 -7.62
CA VAL A 160 3.58 12.36 -7.22
C VAL A 160 3.34 12.36 -5.70
N GLY A 161 4.40 12.55 -4.91
CA GLY A 161 4.34 12.42 -3.46
C GLY A 161 3.51 13.51 -2.76
N ILE A 162 3.51 14.73 -3.29
CA ILE A 162 2.85 15.90 -2.67
C ILE A 162 1.74 16.45 -3.56
N GLY A 163 1.92 16.41 -4.89
CA GLY A 163 0.97 16.99 -5.84
C GLY A 163 -0.22 16.10 -6.19
N THR A 164 -0.27 14.85 -5.71
CA THR A 164 -1.42 13.95 -5.88
C THR A 164 -2.11 13.66 -4.55
N ASN A 165 -3.22 12.92 -4.60
CA ASN A 165 -3.92 12.48 -3.40
C ASN A 165 -3.09 11.52 -2.52
N LEU A 166 -1.92 11.05 -2.97
CA LEU A 166 -1.05 10.18 -2.16
C LEU A 166 -0.69 10.83 -0.81
N PHE A 167 -0.44 12.14 -0.79
CA PHE A 167 -0.15 12.84 0.45
C PHE A 167 -1.35 12.82 1.41
N TYR A 168 -2.54 13.12 0.90
CA TYR A 168 -3.78 13.10 1.68
C TYR A 168 -4.06 11.70 2.27
N TYR A 169 -3.96 10.66 1.45
CA TYR A 169 -4.16 9.26 1.86
C TYR A 169 -3.04 8.69 2.73
N THR A 170 -1.98 9.46 3.01
CA THR A 170 -0.90 9.06 3.93
C THR A 170 -0.86 9.88 5.20
N THR A 171 -1.58 11.01 5.25
CA THR A 171 -1.71 11.84 6.45
C THR A 171 -3.10 11.76 7.05
N TYR A 172 -4.15 12.05 6.29
CA TYR A 172 -5.52 12.15 6.81
C TYR A 172 -6.23 10.79 6.84
N GLU A 173 -6.07 10.01 5.78
CA GLU A 173 -6.74 8.72 5.61
C GLU A 173 -5.71 7.58 5.48
N ALA A 174 -4.73 7.57 6.38
CA ALA A 174 -3.57 6.67 6.32
C ALA A 174 -3.95 5.18 6.26
N ALA A 175 -5.06 4.76 6.86
CA ALA A 175 -5.47 3.37 6.86
C ALA A 175 -6.12 2.93 5.52
N MET A 176 -6.36 3.84 4.57
CA MET A 176 -6.93 3.49 3.27
C MET A 176 -5.95 2.67 2.42
N PRO A 177 -6.44 1.82 1.51
CA PRO A 177 -5.60 0.93 0.70
C PRO A 177 -4.68 1.66 -0.30
N HIS A 178 -4.81 2.97 -0.49
CA HIS A 178 -4.09 3.74 -1.51
C HIS A 178 -2.57 3.72 -1.34
N ALA A 179 -2.07 3.84 -0.10
CA ALA A 179 -0.64 3.77 0.20
C ALA A 179 -0.03 2.43 -0.22
N PHE A 180 -0.74 1.35 0.09
CA PHE A 180 -0.37 -0.01 -0.24
C PHE A 180 -0.41 -0.26 -1.76
N ASN A 181 -1.47 0.22 -2.43
CA ASN A 181 -1.68 0.06 -3.87
C ASN A 181 -0.55 0.72 -4.63
N PHE A 182 -0.24 1.96 -4.25
CA PHE A 182 0.87 2.72 -4.81
C PHE A 182 2.20 1.95 -4.70
N SER A 183 2.46 1.33 -3.54
CA SER A 183 3.65 0.52 -3.33
C SER A 183 3.68 -0.70 -4.23
N LEU A 184 2.62 -1.51 -4.25
CA LEU A 184 2.55 -2.72 -5.06
C LEU A 184 2.69 -2.43 -6.55
N ILE A 185 1.98 -1.42 -7.07
CA ILE A 185 2.08 -0.99 -8.47
C ILE A 185 3.51 -0.54 -8.79
N SER A 186 4.13 0.25 -7.92
CA SER A 186 5.51 0.74 -8.13
C SER A 186 6.52 -0.41 -8.15
N ILE A 187 6.36 -1.40 -7.27
CA ILE A 187 7.16 -2.63 -7.23
C ILE A 187 6.93 -3.43 -8.52
N PHE A 188 5.68 -3.68 -8.89
CA PHE A 188 5.32 -4.44 -10.08
C PHE A 188 5.94 -3.83 -11.32
N VAL A 189 5.76 -2.53 -11.56
CA VAL A 189 6.34 -1.81 -12.69
C VAL A 189 7.86 -1.96 -12.74
N TYR A 190 8.55 -1.83 -11.60
CA TYR A 190 9.99 -2.02 -11.53
C TYR A 190 10.41 -3.44 -11.89
N PHE A 191 9.72 -4.46 -11.38
CA PHE A 191 10.06 -5.85 -11.67
C PHE A 191 9.69 -6.27 -13.08
N THR A 192 8.65 -5.69 -13.67
CA THR A 192 8.31 -5.84 -15.09
C THR A 192 9.44 -5.29 -15.95
N LEU A 193 9.95 -4.10 -15.63
CA LEU A 193 11.14 -3.55 -16.29
C LEU A 193 12.35 -4.49 -16.19
N GLN A 194 12.62 -5.01 -14.99
CA GLN A 194 13.72 -5.95 -14.75
C GLN A 194 13.52 -7.28 -15.48
N PHE A 195 12.28 -7.72 -15.67
CA PHE A 195 11.95 -8.93 -16.41
C PHE A 195 12.27 -8.76 -17.89
N TYR A 196 11.80 -7.68 -18.54
CA TYR A 196 12.12 -7.43 -19.95
C TYR A 196 13.62 -7.27 -20.21
N GLN A 197 14.38 -6.74 -19.26
CA GLN A 197 15.85 -6.62 -19.38
C GLN A 197 16.58 -7.95 -19.26
N ASN A 198 16.15 -8.79 -18.31
CA ASN A 198 16.77 -10.08 -18.00
C ASN A 198 15.68 -11.08 -17.60
N PRO A 199 15.04 -11.74 -18.58
CA PRO A 199 13.95 -12.67 -18.33
C PRO A 199 14.37 -13.81 -17.41
N SER A 200 13.51 -14.17 -16.46
CA SER A 200 13.75 -15.25 -15.50
C SER A 200 12.42 -15.78 -14.99
N TYR A 201 12.31 -17.10 -14.85
CA TYR A 201 11.13 -17.76 -14.27
C TYR A 201 10.82 -17.28 -12.85
N GLY A 202 11.85 -16.95 -12.05
CA GLY A 202 11.65 -16.39 -10.72
C GLY A 202 10.98 -15.01 -10.75
N LYS A 203 11.32 -14.16 -11.73
CA LYS A 203 10.66 -12.86 -11.92
C LYS A 203 9.22 -13.02 -12.40
N ILE A 204 8.95 -13.98 -13.29
CA ILE A 204 7.59 -14.29 -13.74
C ILE A 204 6.73 -14.75 -12.57
N GLY A 205 7.23 -15.70 -11.75
CA GLY A 205 6.52 -16.16 -10.57
C GLY A 205 6.24 -15.03 -9.59
N PHE A 206 7.22 -14.14 -9.35
CA PHE A 206 7.04 -12.98 -8.49
C PHE A 206 6.02 -11.96 -9.05
N LEU A 207 6.07 -11.66 -10.34
CA LEU A 207 5.09 -10.78 -11.00
C LEU A 207 3.68 -11.39 -10.97
N GLY A 208 3.56 -12.70 -11.17
CA GLY A 208 2.30 -13.43 -11.06
C GLY A 208 1.74 -13.39 -9.63
N LEU A 209 2.60 -13.48 -8.60
CA LEU A 209 2.19 -13.31 -7.21
C LEU A 209 1.68 -11.90 -6.93
N LEU A 210 2.39 -10.86 -7.38
CA LEU A 210 1.97 -9.46 -7.23
C LEU A 210 0.63 -9.18 -7.94
N ALA A 211 0.51 -9.60 -9.20
CA ALA A 211 -0.73 -9.43 -9.97
C ALA A 211 -1.88 -10.25 -9.37
N GLY A 212 -1.60 -11.44 -8.84
CA GLY A 212 -2.56 -12.28 -8.14
C GLY A 212 -3.08 -11.63 -6.86
N THR A 213 -2.19 -11.02 -6.07
CA THR A 213 -2.59 -10.28 -4.85
C THR A 213 -3.47 -9.07 -5.16
N ASP A 214 -3.23 -8.37 -6.28
CA ASP A 214 -4.05 -7.22 -6.69
C ASP A 214 -5.40 -7.65 -7.30
N HIS A 215 -5.45 -8.79 -8.00
CA HIS A 215 -6.66 -9.26 -8.69
C HIS A 215 -7.65 -9.98 -7.76
N ALA A 216 -7.17 -10.78 -6.81
CA ALA A 216 -8.02 -11.66 -6.01
C ALA A 216 -8.99 -10.92 -5.06
N TYR A 217 -8.74 -9.63 -4.77
CA TYR A 217 -9.41 -8.93 -3.66
C TYR A 217 -9.81 -7.48 -3.98
N SER A 218 -9.66 -7.02 -5.22
CA SER A 218 -10.21 -5.73 -5.64
C SER A 218 -11.74 -5.85 -5.76
N THR A 219 -12.47 -5.20 -4.86
CA THR A 219 -13.91 -4.87 -5.01
C THR A 219 -14.18 -4.16 -6.34
N ASN A 220 -13.15 -3.50 -6.89
CA ASN A 220 -13.16 -2.81 -8.18
C ASN A 220 -12.37 -3.59 -9.25
N LYS A 221 -12.90 -4.74 -9.66
CA LYS A 221 -12.44 -5.53 -10.84
C LYS A 221 -12.29 -4.72 -12.14
N TYR A 222 -12.80 -3.49 -12.17
CA TYR A 222 -12.79 -2.61 -13.33
C TYR A 222 -11.64 -1.60 -13.33
N PHE A 223 -10.91 -1.40 -12.22
CA PHE A 223 -9.88 -0.34 -12.15
C PHE A 223 -8.45 -0.88 -12.16
N SER A 224 -8.13 -1.91 -11.38
CA SER A 224 -6.76 -2.46 -11.32
C SER A 224 -6.39 -3.25 -12.57
N THR A 225 -7.25 -4.15 -13.02
CA THR A 225 -7.05 -5.05 -14.17
C THR A 225 -6.67 -4.33 -15.49
N PRO A 226 -7.37 -3.25 -15.91
CA PRO A 226 -6.97 -2.53 -17.12
C PRO A 226 -5.66 -1.75 -16.94
N ILE A 227 -5.27 -1.34 -15.74
CA ILE A 227 -3.97 -0.68 -15.50
C ILE A 227 -2.84 -1.70 -15.64
N PHE A 228 -2.97 -2.89 -15.07
CA PHE A 228 -1.98 -3.96 -15.23
C PHE A 228 -1.82 -4.39 -16.69
N LEU A 229 -2.93 -4.61 -17.38
CA LEU A 229 -2.92 -4.95 -18.81
C LEU A 229 -2.41 -3.80 -19.68
N ALA A 230 -2.76 -2.55 -19.36
CA ALA A 230 -2.23 -1.38 -20.07
C ALA A 230 -0.72 -1.24 -19.83
N LEU A 231 -0.23 -1.47 -18.61
CA LEU A 231 1.20 -1.44 -18.31
C LEU A 231 1.95 -2.54 -19.06
N GLU A 232 1.40 -3.76 -19.16
CA GLU A 232 1.98 -4.84 -19.97
C GLU A 232 1.98 -4.55 -21.48
N CYS A 233 0.98 -3.84 -22.00
CA CYS A 233 0.91 -3.43 -23.40
C CYS A 233 1.79 -2.22 -23.72
N ILE A 234 1.95 -1.29 -22.78
CA ILE A 234 2.67 -0.02 -22.97
C ILE A 234 4.18 -0.20 -22.74
N PHE A 235 4.60 -1.09 -21.83
CA PHE A 235 6.02 -1.32 -21.54
C PHE A 235 6.86 -1.76 -22.75
N PRO A 236 6.40 -2.71 -23.59
CA PRO A 236 7.10 -3.12 -24.81
C PRO A 236 7.31 -1.95 -25.79
N LEU A 237 6.34 -1.04 -25.89
CA LEU A 237 6.41 0.12 -26.77
C LEU A 237 7.51 1.10 -26.33
N PHE A 238 7.62 1.39 -25.03
CA PHE A 238 8.70 2.22 -24.49
C PHE A 238 10.10 1.59 -24.68
N PHE A 239 10.18 0.26 -24.58
CA PHE A 239 11.43 -0.47 -24.77
C PHE A 239 11.87 -0.51 -26.25
N GLN A 240 10.93 -0.71 -27.17
CA GLN A 240 11.21 -0.62 -28.62
C GLN A 240 11.64 0.77 -29.05
N VAL A 241 11.01 1.83 -28.53
CA VAL A 241 11.38 3.21 -28.87
C VAL A 241 12.83 3.53 -28.46
N LYS A 242 13.28 3.09 -27.28
CA LYS A 242 14.66 3.36 -26.82
C LYS A 242 15.72 2.55 -27.57
N ASN A 243 15.42 1.29 -27.93
CA ASN A 243 16.32 0.46 -28.73
C ASN A 243 16.42 0.94 -30.19
N ASN A 244 15.37 1.56 -30.73
CA ASN A 244 15.39 2.14 -32.09
C ASN A 244 16.10 3.50 -32.17
N LEU A 245 16.36 4.16 -31.03
CA LEU A 245 17.07 5.45 -30.96
C LEU A 245 18.58 5.31 -30.74
N VAL A 246 19.08 4.10 -30.48
CA VAL A 246 20.52 3.80 -30.39
C VAL A 246 20.86 2.80 -31.49
N PRO A 247 21.39 3.24 -32.65
CA PRO A 247 21.82 2.31 -33.68
C PRO A 247 22.90 1.39 -33.09
N ALA A 248 22.82 0.10 -33.44
CA ALA A 248 23.82 -0.88 -33.05
C ALA A 248 25.21 -0.36 -33.44
N PRO A 249 26.24 -0.48 -32.57
CA PRO A 249 27.60 -0.20 -32.99
C PRO A 249 27.94 -1.18 -34.11
N VAL A 250 28.22 -0.60 -35.28
CA VAL A 250 28.70 -1.30 -36.48
C VAL A 250 30.06 -1.92 -36.21
#